data_AF-A0A9E3E697-F1
#
_entry.id   AF-A0A9E3E697-F1
#
_cell.length_a   1.000
_cell.length_b   1.000
_cell.length_c   1.000
_cell.angle_alpha   90.00
_cell.angle_beta   90.00
_cell.angle_gamma   90.00
#
_symmetry.space_group_name_H-M   'P 1'
#
loop_
_entity.id
_entity.type
_entity.pdbx_description
1 polymer ?
#
loop_
_entity_poly.entity_id
_entity_poly.type
_entity_poly.pdbx_seq_one_letter_code
_entity_poly.pdbx_strand_id
1 'polypeptide(L)'
;MAGGRRAGHVAGLAGPGGERDRAPLQPGGDRVVAAYRQAAEEAGREPGEIILQGIAAAADSDDLALQTSREWKGTLVDENYAEDIADPAQVGELGKQNVSDTKFKMMAMLSADPGAHVRQIKAMQAMGATAVVVMNVSGADPVGTLRLYGEHVLPALRG
;
A
#
# COMPACT_ATOMS: atom_id res chain seq x y z
N MET A 1 6.12 5.23 -13.77
CA MET A 1 4.66 5.31 -14.06
C MET A 1 4.09 4.57 -15.30
N ALA A 2 4.89 3.93 -16.19
CA ALA A 2 4.35 3.11 -17.29
C ALA A 2 4.08 1.62 -16.94
N GLY A 3 4.42 1.20 -15.72
CA GLY A 3 4.30 -0.19 -15.24
C GLY A 3 2.91 -0.57 -14.74
N GLY A 4 2.28 0.27 -13.90
CA GLY A 4 1.03 -0.08 -13.21
C GLY A 4 -0.16 -0.42 -14.13
N ARG A 5 -0.34 0.30 -15.24
CA ARG A 5 -1.42 0.00 -16.20
C ARG A 5 -1.21 -1.33 -16.93
N ARG A 6 0.03 -1.63 -17.32
CA ARG A 6 0.37 -2.90 -17.97
C ARG A 6 0.21 -4.07 -17.00
N ALA A 7 0.66 -3.91 -15.75
CA ALA A 7 0.47 -4.90 -14.71
C ALA A 7 -1.02 -5.22 -14.49
N GLY A 8 -1.86 -4.20 -14.27
CA GLY A 8 -3.31 -4.40 -14.07
C GLY A 8 -3.98 -5.07 -15.28
N HIS A 9 -3.60 -4.68 -16.51
CA HIS A 9 -4.13 -5.32 -17.71
C HIS A 9 -3.71 -6.79 -17.84
N VAL A 10 -2.44 -7.12 -17.60
CA VAL A 10 -1.96 -8.51 -17.61
C VAL A 10 -2.67 -9.36 -16.55
N ALA A 11 -2.87 -8.80 -15.35
CA ALA A 11 -3.58 -9.47 -14.27
C ALA A 11 -5.04 -9.79 -14.63
N GLY A 12 -5.74 -8.89 -15.34
CA GLY A 12 -7.11 -9.14 -15.81
C GLY A 12 -7.22 -10.24 -16.87
N LEU A 13 -6.18 -10.47 -17.66
CA LEU A 13 -6.14 -11.52 -18.68
C LEU A 13 -5.81 -12.92 -18.09
N ALA A 14 -4.98 -12.98 -17.04
CA ALA A 14 -4.34 -14.22 -16.56
C ALA A 14 -5.23 -15.21 -15.76
N GLY A 15 -6.49 -14.86 -15.45
CA GLY A 15 -7.46 -15.80 -14.85
C GLY A 15 -7.78 -15.58 -13.37
N PRO A 16 -8.71 -16.37 -12.80
CA PRO A 16 -9.26 -16.13 -11.46
C PRO A 16 -8.21 -16.53 -10.42
N GLY A 17 -7.49 -15.55 -9.90
CA GLY A 17 -6.40 -15.77 -8.93
C GLY A 17 -5.00 -15.54 -9.48
N GLY A 18 -4.85 -14.77 -10.56
CA GLY A 18 -3.57 -14.15 -10.92
C GLY A 18 -2.93 -13.51 -9.70
N GLU A 19 -1.68 -13.85 -9.45
CA GLU A 19 -0.92 -13.57 -8.24
C GLU A 19 -1.14 -12.15 -7.70
N ARG A 20 -1.91 -12.06 -6.62
CA ARG A 20 -2.01 -10.98 -5.62
C ARG A 20 -1.23 -9.72 -6.01
N ASP A 21 -1.86 -8.83 -6.78
CA ASP A 21 -1.28 -7.52 -7.11
C ASP A 21 -1.11 -6.70 -5.84
N ARG A 22 0.02 -6.90 -5.16
CA ARG A 22 0.50 -6.05 -4.07
C ARG A 22 1.00 -4.76 -4.69
N ALA A 23 0.09 -3.91 -5.15
CA ALA A 23 0.42 -2.51 -5.36
C ALA A 23 0.45 -1.86 -3.97
N PRO A 24 1.59 -1.30 -3.52
CA PRO A 24 1.52 -0.30 -2.48
C PRO A 24 0.52 0.76 -2.94
N LEU A 25 -0.19 1.38 -2.00
CA LEU A 25 -0.89 2.65 -2.24
C LEU A 25 0.14 3.63 -2.80
N GLN A 26 0.21 3.67 -4.12
CA GLN A 26 1.01 4.58 -4.91
C GLN A 26 0.03 5.48 -5.67
N PRO A 27 0.43 6.71 -6.03
CA PRO A 27 -0.40 7.54 -6.89
C PRO A 27 -0.71 6.75 -8.17
N GLY A 28 -1.99 6.54 -8.49
CA GLY A 28 -2.42 5.78 -9.66
C GLY A 28 -3.02 4.38 -9.39
N GLY A 29 -3.25 3.98 -8.14
CA GLY A 29 -3.94 2.72 -7.82
C GLY A 29 -5.33 2.59 -8.45
N ASP A 30 -6.07 3.70 -8.59
CA ASP A 30 -7.31 3.82 -9.34
C ASP A 30 -7.17 3.40 -10.82
N ARG A 31 -6.05 3.79 -11.45
CA ARG A 31 -5.75 3.42 -12.85
C ARG A 31 -5.40 1.95 -12.99
N VAL A 32 -4.77 1.34 -12.00
CA VAL A 32 -4.46 -0.10 -11.99
C VAL A 32 -5.76 -0.89 -11.86
N VAL A 33 -6.63 -0.51 -10.93
CA VAL A 33 -7.96 -1.13 -10.76
C VAL A 33 -8.81 -0.99 -12.02
N ALA A 34 -8.83 0.20 -12.64
CA ALA A 34 -9.55 0.40 -13.90
C ALA A 34 -9.01 -0.47 -15.04
N ALA A 35 -7.69 -0.55 -15.20
CA ALA A 35 -7.06 -1.38 -16.24
C ALA A 35 -7.34 -2.88 -16.02
N TYR A 36 -7.35 -3.34 -14.77
CA TYR A 36 -7.73 -4.70 -14.40
C TYR A 36 -9.15 -5.04 -14.81
N ARG A 37 -10.12 -4.18 -14.44
CA ARG A 37 -11.54 -4.39 -14.77
C ARG A 37 -11.78 -4.40 -16.26
N GLN A 38 -11.17 -3.46 -16.98
CA GLN A 38 -11.26 -3.40 -18.43
C GLN A 38 -10.72 -4.68 -19.09
N ALA A 39 -9.57 -5.19 -18.63
CA ALA A 39 -9.01 -6.43 -19.16
C ALA A 39 -9.88 -7.68 -18.88
N ALA A 40 -10.52 -7.73 -17.71
CA ALA A 40 -11.47 -8.80 -17.39
C ALA A 40 -12.69 -8.76 -18.33
N GLU A 41 -13.24 -7.57 -18.57
CA GLU A 41 -14.35 -7.35 -19.51
C GLU A 41 -13.97 -7.75 -20.95
N GLU A 42 -12.80 -7.31 -21.44
CA GLU A 42 -12.29 -7.69 -22.77
C GLU A 42 -12.09 -9.20 -22.91
N ALA A 43 -11.77 -9.89 -21.81
CA ALA A 43 -11.66 -11.34 -21.75
C ALA A 43 -13.00 -12.07 -21.56
N GLY A 44 -14.12 -11.35 -21.48
CA GLY A 44 -15.46 -11.92 -21.25
C GLY A 44 -15.62 -12.56 -19.87
N ARG A 45 -14.96 -11.99 -18.84
CA ARG A 45 -14.94 -12.51 -17.47
C ARG A 45 -15.38 -11.43 -16.47
N GLU A 46 -16.00 -11.86 -15.37
CA GLU A 46 -16.22 -10.99 -14.22
C GLU A 46 -14.90 -10.68 -13.50
N PRO A 47 -14.68 -9.43 -13.05
CA PRO A 47 -13.53 -9.10 -12.20
C PRO A 47 -13.54 -9.91 -10.91
N GLY A 48 -12.39 -10.49 -10.55
CA GLY A 48 -12.17 -11.23 -9.32
C GLY A 48 -11.82 -10.34 -8.12
N GLU A 49 -11.17 -10.94 -7.12
CA GLU A 49 -10.71 -10.24 -5.92
C GLU A 49 -9.67 -9.16 -6.26
N ILE A 50 -9.84 -7.96 -5.69
CA ILE A 50 -8.91 -6.84 -5.80
C ILE A 50 -8.27 -6.62 -4.43
N ILE A 51 -6.99 -6.96 -4.33
CA ILE A 51 -6.21 -6.79 -3.10
C ILE A 51 -5.40 -5.51 -3.22
N LEU A 52 -5.57 -4.55 -2.31
CA LEU A 52 -4.69 -3.37 -2.22
C LEU A 52 -3.81 -3.45 -0.99
N GLN A 53 -2.54 -3.04 -1.11
CA GLN A 53 -1.61 -3.00 0.01
C GLN A 53 -1.38 -1.56 0.50
N GLY A 54 -1.56 -1.34 1.80
CA GLY A 54 -1.19 -0.11 2.49
C GLY A 54 0.01 -0.29 3.41
N ILE A 55 0.81 0.76 3.56
CA ILE A 55 1.88 0.84 4.57
C ILE A 55 1.30 1.51 5.81
N ALA A 56 1.49 0.93 7.00
CA ALA A 56 1.03 1.51 8.27
C ALA A 56 2.12 1.50 9.33
N ALA A 57 2.26 2.62 10.03
CA ALA A 57 3.01 2.74 11.27
C ALA A 57 2.17 3.47 12.32
N ALA A 58 2.20 2.97 13.55
CA ALA A 58 1.65 3.62 14.72
C ALA A 58 2.69 3.60 15.85
N ALA A 59 2.62 4.62 16.69
CA ALA A 59 3.43 4.79 17.89
C ALA A 59 2.71 5.79 18.82
N ASP A 60 3.35 6.18 19.91
CA ASP A 60 2.78 7.18 20.85
C ASP A 60 2.52 8.55 20.19
N SER A 61 3.14 8.84 19.05
CA SER A 61 2.90 10.04 18.25
C SER A 61 3.14 9.81 16.77
N ASP A 62 2.52 10.63 15.92
CA ASP A 62 2.71 10.63 14.47
C ASP A 62 4.19 10.86 14.08
N ASP A 63 4.93 11.67 14.84
CA ASP A 63 6.34 11.92 14.58
C ASP A 63 7.23 10.73 14.94
N LEU A 64 6.92 10.01 16.02
CA LEU A 64 7.62 8.77 16.35
C LEU A 64 7.30 7.66 15.35
N ALA A 65 6.04 7.57 14.90
CA ALA A 65 5.62 6.66 13.85
C ALA A 65 6.36 6.94 12.54
N LEU A 66 6.50 8.22 12.15
CA LEU A 66 7.30 8.62 10.99
C LEU A 66 8.78 8.26 11.19
N GLN A 67 9.40 8.70 12.28
CA GLN A 67 10.83 8.54 12.51
C GLN A 67 11.26 7.08 12.41
N THR A 68 10.50 6.18 13.02
CA THR A 68 10.83 4.75 13.11
C THR A 68 10.40 3.93 11.89
N SER A 69 9.73 4.54 10.92
CA SER A 69 9.34 3.89 9.65
C SER A 69 10.08 4.45 8.43
N ARG A 70 10.97 5.44 8.59
CA ARG A 70 11.67 6.10 7.46
C ARG A 70 12.45 5.17 6.54
N GLU A 71 12.95 4.04 7.04
CA GLU A 71 13.65 3.04 6.22
C GLU A 71 12.78 2.49 5.08
N TRP A 72 11.45 2.48 5.27
CA TRP A 72 10.48 1.98 4.31
C TRP A 72 10.22 2.93 3.14
N LYS A 73 10.79 4.14 3.15
CA LYS A 73 10.73 5.06 2.02
C LYS A 73 11.27 4.46 0.72
N GLY A 74 12.22 3.53 0.81
CA GLY A 74 12.75 2.82 -0.35
C GLY A 74 11.68 2.10 -1.16
N THR A 75 10.55 1.71 -0.56
CA THR A 75 9.45 1.04 -1.29
C THR A 75 8.60 1.99 -2.12
N LEU A 76 8.87 3.31 -2.08
CA LEU A 76 8.17 4.34 -2.84
C LEU A 76 9.04 4.96 -3.96
N VAL A 77 10.17 4.32 -4.27
CA VAL A 77 11.09 4.71 -5.34
C VAL A 77 10.83 3.77 -6.52
N ASP A 78 10.38 4.31 -7.66
CA ASP A 78 10.05 3.53 -8.87
C ASP A 78 11.29 2.76 -9.38
N GLU A 79 12.47 3.38 -9.30
CA GLU A 79 13.75 2.86 -9.78
C GLU A 79 14.15 1.56 -9.06
N ASN A 80 13.77 1.41 -7.77
CA ASN A 80 14.03 0.18 -7.01
C ASN A 80 13.26 -1.05 -7.55
N TYR A 81 12.30 -0.85 -8.47
CA TYR A 81 11.53 -1.92 -9.11
C TYR A 81 11.77 -2.02 -10.62
N ALA A 82 12.43 -1.02 -11.21
CA ALA A 82 12.65 -0.93 -12.65
C ALA A 82 14.10 -1.25 -13.05
N GLU A 83 15.04 -0.95 -12.17
CA GLU A 83 16.48 -1.10 -12.42
C GLU A 83 17.07 -2.30 -11.64
N ASP A 84 18.26 -2.74 -12.05
CA ASP A 84 18.99 -3.83 -11.38
C ASP A 84 19.67 -3.34 -10.09
N ILE A 85 18.86 -3.03 -9.09
CA ILE A 85 19.29 -2.55 -7.77
C ILE A 85 18.97 -3.63 -6.74
N ALA A 86 19.97 -4.40 -6.34
CA ALA A 86 19.81 -5.49 -5.38
C ALA A 86 20.42 -5.22 -3.99
N ASP A 87 21.28 -4.21 -3.85
CA ASP A 87 21.90 -3.86 -2.56
C ASP A 87 20.90 -3.14 -1.64
N PRO A 88 20.54 -3.72 -0.47
CA PRO A 88 19.62 -3.09 0.47
C PRO A 88 20.08 -1.71 0.96
N ALA A 89 21.39 -1.49 1.07
CA ALA A 89 21.92 -0.19 1.48
C ALA A 89 21.63 0.88 0.43
N GLN A 90 21.80 0.53 -0.86
CA GLN A 90 21.47 1.40 -1.98
C GLN A 90 19.96 1.70 -2.05
N VAL A 91 19.11 0.67 -1.88
CA VAL A 91 17.64 0.82 -1.82
C VAL A 91 17.23 1.82 -0.74
N GLY A 92 17.80 1.68 0.47
CA GLY A 92 17.52 2.58 1.59
C GLY A 92 17.99 4.01 1.34
N GLU A 93 19.17 4.18 0.74
CA GLU A 93 19.73 5.50 0.43
C GLU A 93 18.90 6.24 -0.62
N LEU A 94 18.47 5.56 -1.69
CA LEU A 94 17.54 6.11 -2.67
C LEU A 94 16.22 6.52 -2.03
N GLY A 95 15.72 5.76 -1.05
CA GLY A 95 14.54 6.12 -0.27
C GLY A 95 14.72 7.45 0.48
N LYS A 96 15.88 7.65 1.12
CA LYS A 96 16.19 8.90 1.84
C LYS A 96 16.31 10.10 0.90
N GLN A 97 16.93 9.90 -0.26
CA GLN A 97 17.22 10.97 -1.22
C GLN A 97 15.98 11.38 -2.03
N ASN A 98 15.14 10.42 -2.43
CA ASN A 98 14.07 10.65 -3.41
C ASN A 98 12.66 10.75 -2.80
N VAL A 99 12.48 10.42 -1.51
CA VAL A 99 11.18 10.44 -0.85
C VAL A 99 11.22 11.35 0.38
N SER A 100 10.58 12.51 0.26
CA SER A 100 10.42 13.42 1.39
C SER A 100 9.53 12.83 2.49
N ASP A 101 9.70 13.28 3.73
CA ASP A 101 8.81 12.89 4.84
C ASP A 101 7.34 13.25 4.53
N THR A 102 7.10 14.40 3.88
CA THR A 102 5.76 14.82 3.45
C THR A 102 5.16 13.83 2.45
N LYS A 103 5.92 13.43 1.41
CA LYS A 103 5.46 12.43 0.44
C LYS A 103 5.17 11.11 1.16
N PHE A 104 6.03 10.68 2.08
CA PHE A 104 5.81 9.43 2.79
C PHE A 104 4.55 9.48 3.68
N LYS A 105 4.35 10.56 4.44
CA LYS A 105 3.12 10.80 5.24
C LYS A 105 1.85 10.84 4.39
N MET A 106 1.92 11.30 3.14
CA MET A 106 0.76 11.27 2.23
C MET A 106 0.44 9.87 1.71
N MET A 107 1.45 9.01 1.55
CA MET A 107 1.30 7.69 0.94
C MET A 107 1.10 6.55 1.95
N ALA A 108 1.49 6.74 3.20
CA ALA A 108 1.42 5.75 4.27
C ALA A 108 0.51 6.20 5.42
N MET A 109 -0.10 5.24 6.10
CA MET A 109 -0.87 5.45 7.33
C MET A 109 0.10 5.59 8.51
N LEU A 110 0.67 6.79 8.70
CA LEU A 110 1.62 7.08 9.78
C LEU A 110 0.93 7.92 10.85
N SER A 111 0.24 7.27 11.80
CA SER A 111 -0.47 8.01 12.84
C SER A 111 -0.65 7.22 14.14
N ALA A 112 -0.74 7.95 15.25
CA ALA A 112 -1.22 7.42 16.52
C ALA A 112 -2.76 7.32 16.58
N ASP A 113 -3.49 8.06 15.73
CA ASP A 113 -4.96 8.06 15.70
C ASP A 113 -5.50 6.85 14.92
N PRO A 114 -6.17 5.86 15.57
CA PRO A 114 -6.76 4.73 14.85
C PRO A 114 -7.80 5.18 13.80
N GLY A 115 -8.44 6.33 13.99
CA GLY A 115 -9.37 6.91 13.02
C GLY A 115 -8.69 7.27 11.69
N ALA A 116 -7.41 7.67 11.70
CA ALA A 116 -6.66 7.95 10.48
C ALA A 116 -6.44 6.69 9.64
N HIS A 117 -6.15 5.56 10.31
CA HIS A 117 -6.00 4.25 9.65
C HIS A 117 -7.34 3.80 9.05
N VAL A 118 -8.44 3.93 9.80
CA VAL A 118 -9.79 3.61 9.31
C VAL A 118 -10.14 4.42 8.06
N ARG A 119 -9.90 5.75 8.07
CA ARG A 119 -10.20 6.61 6.92
C ARG A 119 -9.45 6.17 5.66
N GLN A 120 -8.16 5.84 5.78
CA GLN A 120 -7.36 5.39 4.65
C GLN A 120 -7.78 4.00 4.15
N ILE A 121 -8.10 3.07 5.03
CA ILE A 121 -8.60 1.74 4.63
C ILE A 121 -9.95 1.86 3.92
N LYS A 122 -10.85 2.73 4.40
CA LYS A 122 -12.12 3.02 3.70
C LYS A 122 -11.89 3.68 2.34
N ALA A 123 -10.86 4.52 2.20
CA ALA A 123 -10.48 5.06 0.89
C ALA A 123 -10.00 3.96 -0.08
N MET A 124 -9.23 2.98 0.40
CA MET A 124 -8.86 1.80 -0.42
C MET A 124 -10.06 0.97 -0.84
N GLN A 125 -11.01 0.76 0.07
CA GLN A 125 -12.27 0.09 -0.25
C GLN A 125 -13.06 0.86 -1.32
N ALA A 126 -13.15 2.19 -1.21
CA ALA A 126 -13.83 3.04 -2.20
C ALA A 126 -13.15 3.01 -3.59
N MET A 127 -11.83 2.76 -3.64
CA MET A 127 -11.12 2.52 -4.91
C MET A 127 -11.43 1.15 -5.53
N GLY A 128 -12.14 0.27 -4.83
CA GLY A 128 -12.56 -1.04 -5.32
C GLY A 128 -11.82 -2.22 -4.71
N ALA A 129 -11.02 -2.02 -3.66
CA ALA A 129 -10.42 -3.12 -2.93
C ALA A 129 -11.52 -4.01 -2.30
N THR A 130 -11.44 -5.30 -2.55
CA THR A 130 -12.24 -6.33 -1.85
C THR A 130 -11.49 -6.90 -0.65
N ALA A 131 -10.16 -6.78 -0.64
CA ALA A 131 -9.31 -7.05 0.51
C ALA A 131 -8.22 -5.97 0.64
N VAL A 132 -7.87 -5.62 1.88
CA VAL A 132 -6.80 -4.67 2.17
C VAL A 132 -5.72 -5.38 2.99
N VAL A 133 -4.50 -5.38 2.48
CA VAL A 133 -3.31 -5.87 3.19
C VAL A 133 -2.63 -4.68 3.85
N VAL A 134 -2.48 -4.72 5.17
CA VAL A 134 -1.77 -3.68 5.92
C VAL A 134 -0.38 -4.20 6.28
N MET A 135 0.64 -3.58 5.69
CA MET A 135 2.04 -3.84 6.03
C MET A 135 2.41 -3.00 7.25
N ASN A 136 2.54 -3.67 8.40
CA ASN A 136 2.99 -3.05 9.65
C ASN A 136 4.49 -2.75 9.55
N VAL A 137 4.82 -1.46 9.58
CA VAL A 137 6.20 -0.94 9.56
C VAL A 137 6.53 -0.13 10.81
N SER A 138 5.78 -0.34 11.89
CA SER A 138 6.00 0.33 13.17
C SER A 138 7.30 -0.15 13.81
N GLY A 139 8.37 0.65 13.68
CA GLY A 139 9.64 0.33 14.33
C GLY A 139 9.60 0.53 15.84
N ALA A 140 8.85 1.52 16.34
CA ALA A 140 8.77 1.83 17.76
C ALA A 140 7.99 0.78 18.58
N ASP A 141 6.82 0.36 18.08
CA ASP A 141 5.95 -0.60 18.76
C ASP A 141 5.14 -1.46 17.77
N PRO A 142 5.75 -2.49 17.17
CA PRO A 142 5.08 -3.35 16.20
C PRO A 142 3.93 -4.16 16.83
N VAL A 143 4.06 -4.56 18.11
CA VAL A 143 3.04 -5.36 18.80
C VAL A 143 1.88 -4.47 19.27
N GLY A 144 2.15 -3.27 19.79
CA GLY A 144 1.11 -2.30 20.12
C GLY A 144 0.31 -1.87 18.89
N THR A 145 0.95 -1.79 17.71
CA THR A 145 0.22 -1.56 16.45
C THR A 145 -0.79 -2.67 16.18
N LEU A 146 -0.44 -3.94 16.41
CA LEU A 146 -1.40 -5.05 16.26
C LEU A 146 -2.58 -4.93 17.24
N ARG A 147 -2.31 -4.51 18.49
CA ARG A 147 -3.37 -4.26 19.49
C ARG A 147 -4.28 -3.11 19.07
N LEU A 148 -3.72 -1.98 18.66
CA LEU A 148 -4.46 -0.83 18.13
C LEU A 148 -5.37 -1.25 16.97
N TYR A 149 -4.87 -2.12 16.09
CA TYR A 149 -5.69 -2.66 15.00
C TYR A 149 -6.80 -3.58 15.51
N GLY A 150 -6.50 -4.51 16.40
CA GLY A 150 -7.48 -5.45 16.96
C GLY A 150 -8.58 -4.77 17.77
N GLU A 151 -8.23 -3.76 18.56
CA GLU A 151 -9.11 -3.11 19.54
C GLU A 151 -9.89 -1.92 18.95
N HIS A 152 -9.31 -1.20 17.99
CA HIS A 152 -9.89 0.05 17.50
C HIS A 152 -10.15 0.08 15.99
N VAL A 153 -9.16 -0.33 15.16
CA VAL A 153 -9.29 -0.19 13.70
C VAL A 153 -10.23 -1.24 13.10
N LEU A 154 -10.00 -2.52 13.35
CA LEU A 154 -10.79 -3.61 12.76
C LEU A 154 -12.26 -3.57 13.21
N PRO A 155 -12.60 -3.30 14.49
CA PRO A 155 -13.99 -3.14 14.90
C PRO A 155 -14.71 -2.01 14.15
N ALA A 156 -14.03 -0.87 13.93
CA ALA A 156 -14.60 0.28 13.24
C ALA A 156 -14.79 0.07 11.72
N LEU A 157 -14.22 -1.01 11.15
CA LEU A 157 -14.38 -1.40 9.75
C LEU A 157 -15.51 -2.42 9.53
N ARG A 158 -16.12 -2.97 10.59
CA ARG A 158 -17.18 -3.99 10.50
C ARG A 158 -18.58 -3.43 10.19
N GLY A 159 -18.72 -2.12 10.07
CA GLY A 159 -19.96 -1.42 9.71
C GLY A 159 -19.73 -0.39 8.61
#